data_AF-A0A3D4YS23-F1
#
_entry.id   AF-A0A3D4YS23-F1
#
_cell.length_a   1.000
_cell.length_b   1.000
_cell.length_c   1.000
_cell.angle_alpha   90.00
_cell.angle_beta   90.00
_cell.angle_gamma   90.00
#
_symmetry.space_group_name_H-M   'P 1'
#
loop_
_entity.id
_entity.type
_entity.pdbx_description
1 polymer ?
#
loop_
_entity_poly.entity_id
_entity_poly.type
_entity_poly.pdbx_seq_one_letter_code
_entity_poly.pdbx_strand_id
1 'polypeptide(L)'
;MLKLLVMLASIANCAGGVVLIGTWATMWQRVPIIVLFIGGSLLIQGAYTILYLRGDLDRWGDLATGALFAGEGLSACVGAGGLIQGIIHNVNNADMEMAPVLAGLLMLFQAVLALLYLSVSGRLRPAVQRRTSAGG
;
A
#
# COMPACT_ATOMS: atom_id res chain seq x y z
N MET A 1 4.44 16.76 -7.75
CA MET A 1 3.78 16.71 -6.42
C MET A 1 3.27 15.32 -6.07
N LEU A 2 2.42 14.69 -6.90
CA LEU A 2 1.86 13.35 -6.61
C LEU A 2 2.92 12.26 -6.35
N LYS A 3 3.99 12.19 -7.16
CA LYS A 3 5.13 11.26 -6.93
C LYS A 3 5.74 11.40 -5.53
N LEU A 4 5.87 12.63 -5.03
CA LEU A 4 6.44 12.90 -3.72
C LEU A 4 5.48 12.50 -2.59
N LEU A 5 4.17 12.73 -2.77
CA LEU A 5 3.14 12.26 -1.84
C LEU A 5 3.10 10.74 -1.75
N VAL A 6 3.14 10.04 -2.89
CA VAL A 6 3.20 8.57 -2.91
C VAL A 6 4.46 8.09 -2.20
N MET A 7 5.61 8.71 -2.45
CA MET A 7 6.86 8.34 -1.81
C MET A 7 6.83 8.54 -0.29
N LEU A 8 6.26 9.65 0.20
CA LEU A 8 6.06 9.89 1.63
C LEU A 8 5.11 8.86 2.25
N ALA A 9 3.99 8.54 1.58
CA ALA A 9 3.05 7.53 2.03
C ALA A 9 3.69 6.13 2.09
N SER A 10 4.51 5.77 1.10
CA SER A 10 5.25 4.51 1.11
C SER A 10 6.28 4.42 2.24
N ILE A 11 6.95 5.52 2.57
CA ILE A 11 7.86 5.58 3.74
C ILE A 11 7.07 5.40 5.04
N ALA A 12 5.91 6.06 5.17
CA ALA A 12 5.05 5.89 6.34
C ALA A 12 4.55 4.44 6.50
N ASN A 13 4.18 3.78 5.40
CA ASN A 13 3.78 2.37 5.42
C ASN A 13 4.95 1.45 5.77
N CYS A 14 6.17 1.71 5.27
CA CYS A 14 7.35 0.97 5.68
C CYS A 14 7.61 1.13 7.19
N ALA A 15 7.54 2.36 7.71
CA ALA A 15 7.74 2.64 9.12
C ALA A 15 6.66 1.95 9.99
N GLY A 16 5.39 2.08 9.61
CA GLY A 16 4.28 1.39 10.28
C GLY A 16 4.45 -0.13 10.24
N GLY A 17 4.88 -0.68 9.11
CA GLY A 17 5.19 -2.09 8.96
C GLY A 17 6.27 -2.57 9.93
N VAL A 18 7.41 -1.87 9.99
CA VAL A 18 8.51 -2.18 10.93
C VAL A 18 8.04 -2.10 12.38
N VAL A 19 7.27 -1.08 12.75
CA VAL A 19 6.73 -0.93 14.10
C VAL A 19 5.82 -2.11 14.47
N LEU A 20 4.92 -2.52 13.58
CA LEU A 20 4.01 -3.65 13.84
C LEU A 20 4.76 -4.99 13.94
N ILE A 21 5.74 -5.22 13.05
CA ILE A 21 6.60 -6.40 13.11
C ILE A 21 7.40 -6.42 14.42
N GLY A 22 8.00 -5.30 14.82
CA GLY A 22 8.74 -5.17 16.08
C GLY A 22 7.86 -5.35 17.31
N THR A 23 6.64 -4.81 17.27
CA THR A 23 5.64 -4.99 18.33
C THR A 23 5.27 -6.45 18.48
N TRP A 24 5.04 -7.17 17.38
CA TRP A 24 4.79 -8.60 17.43
C TRP A 24 6.00 -9.38 17.92
N ALA A 25 7.22 -9.08 17.44
CA ALA A 25 8.43 -9.79 17.85
C ALA A 25 8.73 -9.66 19.35
N THR A 26 8.47 -8.48 19.93
CA THR A 26 8.69 -8.21 21.35
C THR A 26 7.57 -8.72 22.26
N MET A 27 6.34 -8.78 21.74
CA MET A 27 5.14 -9.14 22.53
C MET A 27 4.37 -10.32 21.91
N TRP A 28 5.06 -11.28 21.30
CA TRP A 28 4.45 -12.36 20.51
C TRP A 28 3.44 -13.24 21.28
N GLN A 29 3.55 -13.28 22.61
CA GLN A 29 2.60 -13.99 23.50
C GLN A 29 1.29 -13.23 23.75
N ARG A 30 1.29 -11.91 23.54
CA ARG A 30 0.14 -11.00 23.79
C ARG A 30 -0.46 -10.45 22.50
N VAL A 31 0.33 -10.41 21.44
CA VAL A 31 -0.04 -9.81 20.16
C VAL A 31 -0.32 -10.91 19.15
N PRO A 32 -1.51 -10.94 18.54
CA PRO A 32 -1.87 -11.99 17.60
C PRO A 32 -1.00 -11.95 16.35
N ILE A 33 -0.75 -13.12 15.76
CA ILE A 33 0.12 -13.27 14.59
C ILE A 33 -0.35 -12.47 13.37
N ILE A 34 -1.65 -12.15 13.29
CA ILE A 34 -2.20 -11.29 12.23
C ILE A 34 -1.50 -9.92 12.17
N VAL A 35 -1.01 -9.39 13.29
CA VAL A 35 -0.26 -8.12 13.34
C VAL A 35 1.06 -8.20 12.59
N LEU A 36 1.73 -9.36 12.63
CA LEU A 36 2.93 -9.61 11.82
C LEU A 36 2.60 -9.57 10.33
N PHE A 37 1.49 -10.18 9.91
CA PHE A 37 1.05 -10.19 8.51
C PHE A 37 0.66 -8.79 8.02
N ILE A 38 -0.04 -8.01 8.84
CA ILE A 38 -0.38 -6.61 8.51
C ILE A 38 0.90 -5.79 8.39
N GLY A 39 1.82 -5.92 9.34
CA GLY A 39 3.10 -5.22 9.32
C GLY A 39 3.96 -5.59 8.11
N GLY A 40 4.06 -6.88 7.78
CA GLY A 40 4.73 -7.36 6.58
C GLY A 40 4.09 -6.85 5.30
N SER A 41 2.76 -6.81 5.24
CA SER A 41 2.03 -6.30 4.06
C SER A 41 2.32 -4.81 3.84
N LEU A 42 2.24 -3.98 4.89
CA LEU A 42 2.57 -2.55 4.81
C LEU A 42 4.02 -2.32 4.36
N LEU A 43 4.95 -3.13 4.87
CA LEU A 43 6.36 -3.04 4.51
C LEU A 43 6.58 -3.41 3.04
N ILE A 44 6.02 -4.52 2.57
CA ILE A 44 6.14 -4.98 1.18
C ILE A 44 5.48 -3.97 0.24
N GLN A 45 4.26 -3.52 0.56
CA GLN A 45 3.52 -2.53 -0.22
C GLN A 45 4.31 -1.22 -0.32
N GLY A 46 4.84 -0.70 0.78
CA GLY A 46 5.65 0.52 0.78
C GLY A 46 6.98 0.37 0.02
N ALA A 47 7.71 -0.71 0.28
CA ALA A 47 9.02 -0.96 -0.33
C ALA A 47 8.91 -1.15 -1.85
N TYR A 48 7.93 -1.94 -2.31
CA TYR A 48 7.72 -2.18 -3.72
C TYR A 48 7.39 -0.88 -4.47
N THR A 49 6.54 -0.02 -3.88
CA THR A 49 6.18 1.28 -4.46
C THR A 49 7.36 2.24 -4.50
N ILE A 50 8.24 2.23 -3.49
CA ILE A 50 9.49 3.02 -3.53
C ILE A 50 10.41 2.55 -4.66
N LEU A 51 10.64 1.23 -4.78
CA LEU A 51 11.48 0.65 -5.85
C LEU A 51 10.92 1.00 -7.23
N TYR A 52 9.60 0.92 -7.39
CA TYR A 52 8.92 1.31 -8.62
C TYR A 52 9.13 2.80 -8.96
N LEU A 53 8.97 3.69 -7.98
CA LEU A 53 9.12 5.14 -8.19
C LEU A 53 10.58 5.57 -8.44
N ARG A 54 11.55 4.80 -7.96
CA ARG A 54 12.98 5.01 -8.22
C ARG A 54 13.43 4.55 -9.61
N GLY A 55 12.61 3.73 -10.28
CA GLY A 55 12.96 3.14 -11.58
C GLY A 55 13.77 1.84 -11.45
N ASP A 56 13.97 1.32 -10.23
CA ASP A 56 14.72 0.07 -9.99
C ASP A 56 14.04 -1.15 -10.64
N LEU A 57 12.74 -1.01 -10.91
CA LEU A 57 11.91 -2.02 -11.58
C LEU A 57 11.72 -1.78 -13.08
N ASP A 58 12.37 -0.77 -13.68
CA ASP A 58 12.17 -0.42 -15.10
C ASP A 58 12.54 -1.57 -16.05
N ARG A 59 13.50 -2.44 -15.66
CA ARG A 59 13.85 -3.64 -16.44
C ARG A 59 12.68 -4.61 -16.65
N TRP A 60 11.68 -4.55 -15.79
CA TRP A 60 10.49 -5.41 -15.82
C TRP A 60 9.31 -4.73 -16.54
N GLY A 61 9.43 -3.45 -16.90
CA GLY A 61 8.48 -2.70 -17.72
C GLY A 61 7.02 -2.84 -17.28
N ASP A 62 6.19 -3.37 -18.18
CA ASP A 62 4.75 -3.53 -17.98
C ASP A 62 4.42 -4.55 -16.88
N LEU A 63 5.30 -5.54 -16.63
CA LEU A 63 5.11 -6.52 -15.55
C LEU A 63 5.15 -5.84 -14.17
N ALA A 64 6.13 -4.96 -13.94
CA ALA A 64 6.24 -4.24 -12.68
C ALA A 64 5.06 -3.27 -12.46
N THR A 65 4.60 -2.64 -13.55
CA THR A 65 3.44 -1.75 -13.55
C THR A 65 2.16 -2.52 -13.23
N GLY A 66 1.95 -3.67 -13.87
CA GLY A 66 0.80 -4.55 -13.63
C GLY A 66 0.79 -5.12 -12.21
N ALA A 67 1.94 -5.56 -11.70
CA ALA A 67 2.07 -6.03 -10.33
C ALA A 67 1.80 -4.92 -9.31
N LEU A 68 2.26 -3.69 -9.55
CA LEU A 68 1.93 -2.54 -8.71
C LEU A 68 0.41 -2.28 -8.70
N PHE A 69 -0.21 -2.25 -9.88
CA PHE A 69 -1.64 -2.00 -10.00
C PHE A 69 -2.47 -3.06 -9.28
N ALA A 70 -2.17 -4.34 -9.50
CA ALA A 70 -2.89 -5.44 -8.86
C ALA A 70 -2.66 -5.45 -7.33
N GLY A 71 -1.42 -5.26 -6.90
CA GLY A 71 -1.05 -5.25 -5.48
C GLY A 71 -1.69 -4.08 -4.72
N GLU A 72 -1.63 -2.88 -5.28
CA GLU A 72 -2.27 -1.69 -4.69
C GLU A 72 -3.80 -1.79 -4.77
N GLY A 73 -4.36 -2.36 -5.82
CA GLY A 73 -5.81 -2.64 -5.92
C GLY A 73 -6.31 -3.58 -4.83
N LEU A 74 -5.62 -4.70 -4.59
CA LEU A 74 -5.94 -5.61 -3.50
C LEU A 74 -5.75 -4.92 -2.13
N SER A 75 -4.68 -4.15 -1.97
CA SER A 75 -4.38 -3.42 -0.74
C SER A 75 -5.44 -2.37 -0.43
N ALA A 76 -6.02 -1.70 -1.43
CA ALA A 76 -7.15 -0.79 -1.24
C ALA A 76 -8.38 -1.52 -0.69
N CYS A 77 -8.72 -2.69 -1.25
CA CYS A 77 -9.84 -3.49 -0.75
C CYS A 77 -9.62 -3.97 0.69
N VAL A 78 -8.42 -4.48 0.99
CA VAL A 78 -8.06 -4.95 2.33
C VAL A 78 -8.02 -3.79 3.33
N GLY A 79 -7.41 -2.66 2.97
CA GLY A 79 -7.34 -1.47 3.80
C GLY A 79 -8.73 -0.88 4.11
N ALA A 80 -9.62 -0.81 3.12
CA ALA A 80 -10.99 -0.38 3.31
C ALA A 80 -11.79 -1.35 4.20
N GLY A 81 -11.67 -2.66 3.97
CA GLY A 81 -12.32 -3.68 4.79
C GLY A 81 -11.83 -3.65 6.25
N GLY A 82 -10.52 -3.51 6.46
CA GLY A 82 -9.91 -3.39 7.78
C GLY A 82 -10.33 -2.11 8.51
N LEU A 83 -10.44 -0.99 7.79
CA LEU A 83 -10.93 0.27 8.36
C LEU A 83 -12.41 0.15 8.78
N ILE A 84 -13.26 -0.41 7.94
CA ILE A 84 -14.68 -0.62 8.26
C ILE A 84 -14.83 -1.56 9.46
N GLN A 85 -14.12 -2.69 9.48
CA GLN A 85 -14.13 -3.60 10.63
C GLN A 85 -13.63 -2.92 11.91
N GLY A 86 -12.53 -2.17 11.83
CA GLY A 86 -11.98 -1.44 12.98
C GLY A 86 -12.97 -0.43 13.54
N ILE A 87 -13.65 0.33 12.69
CA ILE A 87 -14.68 1.29 13.10
C ILE A 87 -15.88 0.57 13.76
N ILE A 88 -16.39 -0.50 13.13
CA ILE A 88 -17.53 -1.27 13.68
C ILE A 88 -17.17 -1.86 15.03
N HIS A 89 -15.96 -2.40 15.17
CA HIS A 89 -15.48 -2.98 16.43
C HIS A 89 -15.40 -1.92 17.54
N ASN A 90 -14.86 -0.73 17.23
CA ASN A 90 -14.76 0.41 18.15
C ASN A 90 -16.14 0.88 18.63
N VAL A 91 -17.11 0.98 17.71
CA VAL A 91 -18.48 1.42 18.02
C VAL A 91 -19.18 0.40 18.94
N ASN A 92 -18.98 -0.89 18.68
CA ASN A 92 -19.67 -1.94 19.43
C ASN A 92 -19.08 -2.20 20.82
N ASN A 93 -17.77 -2.00 21.00
CA ASN A 93 -17.10 -2.35 22.26
C ASN A 93 -16.75 -1.14 23.14
N ALA A 94 -16.91 0.10 22.66
CA ALA A 94 -16.53 1.35 23.34
C ALA A 94 -15.05 1.45 23.77
N ASP A 95 -14.24 0.42 23.53
CA ASP A 95 -12.79 0.44 23.61
C ASP A 95 -12.21 1.03 22.33
N MET A 96 -11.32 2.02 22.48
CA MET A 96 -10.64 2.67 21.35
C MET A 96 -9.39 1.90 20.93
N GLU A 97 -9.55 0.83 20.16
CA GLU A 97 -8.42 0.19 19.46
C GLU A 97 -8.10 0.94 18.15
N MET A 98 -7.32 2.01 18.27
CA MET A 98 -6.91 2.86 17.13
C MET A 98 -5.91 2.19 16.18
N ALA A 99 -5.17 1.17 16.63
CA ALA A 99 -4.12 0.52 15.85
C ALA A 99 -4.62 -0.15 14.54
N PRO A 100 -5.67 -1.00 14.54
CA PRO A 100 -6.19 -1.60 13.31
C PRO A 100 -6.80 -0.57 12.36
N VAL A 101 -7.46 0.47 12.90
CA VAL A 101 -8.00 1.58 12.09
C VAL A 101 -6.87 2.34 11.40
N LEU A 102 -5.80 2.65 12.12
CA LEU A 102 -4.64 3.35 11.57
C LEU A 102 -3.91 2.52 10.52
N ALA A 103 -3.72 1.21 10.76
CA ALA A 103 -3.09 0.31 9.80
C ALA A 103 -3.92 0.20 8.50
N GLY A 104 -5.24 0.06 8.61
CA GLY A 104 -6.15 0.05 7.46
C GLY A 104 -6.12 1.38 6.69
N LEU A 105 -6.10 2.50 7.39
CA LEU A 105 -6.03 3.83 6.80
C LEU A 105 -4.71 4.05 6.04
N LEU A 106 -3.57 3.68 6.63
CA LEU A 106 -2.25 3.77 6.00
C LEU A 106 -2.17 2.90 4.73
N MET A 107 -2.65 1.66 4.80
CA MET A 107 -2.70 0.74 3.67
C MET A 107 -3.55 1.30 2.52
N LEU A 108 -4.76 1.77 2.86
CA LEU A 108 -5.71 2.34 1.90
C LEU A 108 -5.19 3.63 1.28
N PHE A 109 -4.63 4.54 2.09
CA PHE A 109 -4.17 5.84 1.62
C PHE A 109 -3.00 5.71 0.65
N GLN A 110 -2.01 4.84 0.95
CA GLN A 110 -0.93 4.56 0.01
C GLN A 110 -1.48 3.96 -1.29
N ALA A 111 -2.37 2.95 -1.19
CA ALA A 111 -2.93 2.27 -2.35
C ALA A 111 -3.66 3.23 -3.29
N VAL A 112 -4.51 4.09 -2.74
CA VAL A 112 -5.24 5.10 -3.52
C VAL A 112 -4.26 6.06 -4.20
N LEU A 113 -3.25 6.55 -3.49
CA LEU A 113 -2.24 7.46 -4.08
C LEU A 113 -1.44 6.79 -5.20
N ALA A 114 -1.04 5.53 -5.01
CA ALA A 114 -0.29 4.76 -6.01
C ALA A 114 -1.12 4.49 -7.27
N LEU A 115 -2.40 4.11 -7.11
CA LEU A 115 -3.34 3.92 -8.23
C LEU A 115 -3.62 5.23 -8.96
N LEU A 116 -3.81 6.34 -8.23
CA LEU A 116 -3.93 7.67 -8.82
C LEU A 116 -2.67 8.05 -9.59
N TYR A 117 -1.49 7.77 -9.05
CA TYR A 117 -0.22 8.02 -9.73
C TYR A 117 -0.12 7.25 -11.05
N LEU A 118 -0.45 5.95 -11.06
CA LEU A 118 -0.46 5.15 -12.28
C LEU A 118 -1.45 5.68 -13.32
N SER A 119 -2.61 6.16 -12.87
CA SER A 119 -3.69 6.67 -13.73
C SER A 119 -3.30 8.00 -14.37
N VAL A 120 -2.82 8.95 -13.58
CA VAL A 120 -2.42 10.28 -14.04
C VAL A 120 -1.14 10.23 -14.88
N SER A 121 -0.21 9.33 -14.57
CA SER A 121 1.03 9.16 -15.34
C SER A 121 0.85 8.43 -16.67
N GLY A 122 -0.37 7.97 -17.00
CA GLY A 122 -0.66 7.24 -18.24
C GLY A 122 0.04 5.87 -18.32
N ARG A 123 0.62 5.38 -17.22
CA ARG A 123 1.32 4.08 -17.18
C ARG A 123 0.37 2.88 -17.27
N LEU A 124 -0.93 3.10 -17.07
CA LEU A 124 -1.99 2.12 -17.33
C LEU A 124 -2.36 1.97 -18.81
N ARG A 125 -1.85 2.82 -19.72
CA ARG A 125 -2.18 2.69 -21.15
C ARG A 125 -1.46 1.51 -21.79
N PRO A 126 -2.17 0.65 -22.55
CA PRO A 126 -1.56 -0.48 -23.23
C PRO A 126 -0.49 -0.04 -24.22
N ALA A 127 0.60 -0.81 -24.32
CA ALA A 127 1.76 -0.52 -25.17
C ALA A 127 1.40 -0.28 -26.65
N VAL A 128 0.31 -0.90 -27.14
CA VAL A 128 -0.25 -0.68 -28.49
C VAL A 128 -0.61 0.79 -28.74
N GLN A 129 -1.09 1.50 -27.72
CA GLN A 129 -1.51 2.89 -27.84
C GLN A 129 -0.33 3.88 -27.67
N ARG A 130 0.77 3.43 -27.05
CA ARG A 130 2.03 4.21 -26.93
C ARG A 130 2.82 4.24 -28.24
N ARG A 131 2.71 3.19 -29.06
CA ARG A 131 3.34 3.14 -30.40
C ARG A 131 2.63 4.02 -31.42
N THR A 132 1.30 4.13 -31.36
CA THR A 132 0.53 4.98 -32.29
C THR A 132 0.67 6.48 -32.00
N SER A 133 0.99 6.89 -30.77
CA SER A 133 1.21 8.31 -30.44
C SER A 133 2.64 8.82 -30.70
N ALA A 134 3.61 7.92 -30.93
CA ALA A 134 5.01 8.28 -31.17
C ALA A 134 5.38 8.29 -32.67
N GLY A 135 4.42 7.98 -33.54
CA GLY A 135 4.59 7.92 -35.00
C GLY A 135 3.71 8.90 -35.78
N GLY A 136 3.31 10.02 -35.15
CA GLY A 136 2.56 11.11 -35.78
C GLY A 136 3.39 12.38 -35.84
#